data_AF-A0A532APC4-F1
#
_entry.id   AF-A0A532APC4-F1
#
_cell.length_a   1.000
_cell.length_b   1.000
_cell.length_c   1.000
_cell.angle_alpha   90.00
_cell.angle_beta   90.00
_cell.angle_gamma   90.00
#
_symmetry.space_group_name_H-M   'P 1'
#
loop_
_entity.id
_entity.type
_entity.pdbx_description
1 polymer ?
#
loop_
_entity_poly.entity_id
_entity_poly.type
_entity_poly.pdbx_seq_one_letter_code
_entity_poly.pdbx_strand_id
1 'polypeptide(L)'
;MSIETAPSAGATALDATASMATRRDIQHRLLMTLGPILAALIIAGCILLAVGVDPLAYYGFVLERGLLSPLGIQQTLTRMAPLLFLAAGLIVAFRAGMWNLGGDGQFLLGAVTAAASAPVFVQIMPAWLALVCSFLIAMGVAMVWSLVPA
;
A
#
# COMPACT_ATOMS: atom_id res chain seq x y z
N MET A 1 54.21 -38.46 18.05
CA MET A 1 54.01 -37.01 18.27
C MET A 1 52.54 -36.72 18.02
N SER A 2 51.71 -36.98 19.02
CA SER A 2 50.25 -36.88 18.97
C SER A 2 49.84 -35.49 19.45
N ILE A 3 49.49 -34.61 18.52
CA ILE A 3 48.85 -33.33 18.86
C ILE A 3 47.37 -33.65 19.09
N GLU A 4 47.00 -33.76 20.35
CA GLU A 4 45.61 -33.73 20.78
C GLU A 4 45.11 -32.28 20.65
N THR A 5 44.54 -31.94 19.50
CA THR A 5 43.87 -30.64 19.32
C THR A 5 42.52 -30.69 20.04
N ALA A 6 42.49 -30.24 21.29
CA ALA A 6 41.23 -30.01 21.99
C ALA A 6 40.34 -29.07 21.16
N PRO A 7 39.01 -29.27 21.09
CA PRO A 7 38.12 -28.36 20.41
C PRO A 7 38.22 -26.98 21.07
N SER A 8 38.57 -25.95 20.30
CA SER A 8 38.72 -24.59 20.81
C SER A 8 37.38 -24.07 21.33
N ALA A 9 37.16 -24.13 22.65
CA ALA A 9 35.93 -23.68 23.32
C ALA A 9 35.53 -22.22 22.98
N GLY A 10 36.49 -21.41 22.50
CA GLY A 10 36.23 -20.06 22.00
C GLY A 10 35.47 -20.01 20.67
N ALA A 11 35.65 -20.98 19.76
CA ALA A 11 34.96 -21.00 18.47
C ALA A 11 33.45 -21.26 18.65
N THR A 12 33.09 -22.22 19.51
CA THR A 12 31.69 -22.54 19.85
C THR A 12 30.97 -21.39 20.57
N ALA A 13 31.68 -20.62 21.39
CA ALA A 13 31.11 -19.45 22.08
C ALA A 13 30.86 -18.26 21.13
N LEU A 14 31.77 -18.02 20.17
CA LEU A 14 31.63 -17.00 19.13
C LEU A 14 30.48 -17.36 18.15
N ASP A 15 30.35 -18.63 17.78
CA ASP A 15 29.25 -19.11 16.93
C ASP A 15 27.89 -18.99 17.63
N ALA A 16 27.82 -19.29 18.94
CA ALA A 16 26.60 -19.15 19.72
C ALA A 16 26.15 -17.68 19.86
N THR A 17 27.08 -16.74 20.06
CA THR A 17 26.77 -15.30 20.14
C THR A 17 26.38 -14.73 18.78
N ALA A 18 27.04 -15.14 17.70
CA ALA A 18 26.66 -14.76 16.32
C ALA A 18 25.26 -15.28 15.94
N SER A 19 24.93 -16.52 16.33
CA SER A 19 23.60 -17.12 16.13
C SER A 19 22.50 -16.38 16.93
N MET A 20 22.77 -16.01 18.18
CA MET A 20 21.83 -15.23 19.00
C MET A 20 21.63 -13.80 18.47
N ALA A 21 22.69 -13.14 18.02
CA ALA A 21 22.60 -11.81 17.42
C ALA A 21 21.76 -11.82 16.13
N THR A 22 21.97 -12.84 15.28
CA THR A 22 21.20 -13.03 14.03
C THR A 22 19.72 -13.31 14.31
N ARG A 23 19.40 -14.16 15.28
CA ARG A 23 18.00 -14.44 15.69
C ARG A 23 17.30 -13.19 16.21
N ARG A 24 17.98 -12.36 17.02
CA ARG A 24 17.42 -11.12 17.56
C ARG A 24 17.09 -10.11 16.47
N ASP A 25 17.95 -9.98 15.46
CA ASP A 25 17.74 -9.05 14.34
C ASP A 25 16.56 -9.52 13.44
N ILE A 26 16.47 -10.82 13.14
CA ILE A 26 15.32 -11.38 12.41
C ILE A 26 14.02 -11.18 13.20
N GLN A 27 14.01 -11.48 14.50
CA GLN A 27 12.84 -11.25 15.36
C GLN A 27 12.42 -9.78 15.37
N HIS A 28 13.38 -8.86 15.51
CA HIS A 28 13.11 -7.43 15.51
C HIS A 28 12.51 -6.95 14.18
N ARG A 29 13.06 -7.41 13.04
CA ARG A 29 12.52 -7.10 11.71
C ARG A 29 11.12 -7.66 11.52
N LEU A 30 10.89 -8.92 11.91
CA LEU A 30 9.56 -9.53 11.85
C LEU A 30 8.55 -8.78 12.71
N LEU A 31 8.92 -8.37 13.93
CA LEU A 31 8.07 -7.56 14.81
C LEU A 31 7.74 -6.20 14.20
N MET A 32 8.72 -5.53 13.60
CA MET A 32 8.53 -4.24 12.94
C MET A 32 7.64 -4.33 11.69
N THR A 33 7.64 -5.46 10.99
CA THR A 33 6.80 -5.66 9.79
C THR A 33 5.42 -6.23 10.11
N LEU A 34 5.34 -7.32 10.87
CA LEU A 34 4.10 -8.03 11.17
C LEU A 34 3.32 -7.40 12.33
N GLY A 35 4.01 -6.78 13.28
CA GLY A 35 3.38 -6.17 14.46
C GLY A 35 2.29 -5.16 14.11
N PRO A 36 2.56 -4.16 13.26
CA PRO A 36 1.54 -3.20 12.82
C PRO A 36 0.36 -3.84 12.09
N ILE A 37 0.62 -4.87 11.27
CA ILE A 37 -0.43 -5.59 10.52
C ILE A 37 -1.39 -6.30 11.49
N LEU A 38 -0.83 -7.03 12.46
CA LEU A 38 -1.62 -7.71 13.49
C LEU A 38 -2.38 -6.71 14.36
N ALA A 39 -1.75 -5.62 14.76
CA ALA A 39 -2.39 -4.56 15.53
C ALA A 39 -3.57 -3.95 14.75
N ALA A 40 -3.40 -3.65 13.46
CA ALA A 40 -4.45 -3.12 12.60
C ALA A 40 -5.64 -4.10 12.48
N LEU A 41 -5.38 -5.39 12.28
CA LEU A 41 -6.43 -6.41 12.24
C LEU A 41 -7.16 -6.52 13.59
N ILE A 42 -6.45 -6.52 14.71
CA ILE A 42 -7.08 -6.57 16.04
C ILE A 42 -7.96 -5.34 16.27
N ILE A 43 -7.45 -4.15 16.01
CA ILE A 43 -8.20 -2.90 16.20
C ILE A 43 -9.43 -2.87 15.29
N ALA A 44 -9.29 -3.21 14.01
CA ALA A 44 -10.41 -3.31 13.09
C ALA A 44 -11.45 -4.35 13.56
N GLY A 45 -10.99 -5.46 14.14
CA GLY A 45 -11.85 -6.51 14.68
C GLY A 45 -12.63 -6.03 15.91
N CYS A 46 -11.99 -5.28 16.80
CA CYS A 46 -12.67 -4.63 17.91
C CYS A 46 -13.76 -3.66 17.44
N ILE A 47 -13.51 -2.89 16.36
CA ILE A 47 -14.51 -2.00 15.76
C ILE A 47 -15.68 -2.81 15.19
N LEU A 48 -15.41 -3.89 14.45
CA LEU A 48 -16.44 -4.76 13.89
C LEU A 48 -17.32 -5.36 15.01
N LEU A 49 -16.71 -5.86 16.09
CA LEU A 49 -17.43 -6.34 17.26
C LEU A 49 -18.29 -5.25 17.90
N ALA A 50 -17.80 -4.02 17.99
CA ALA A 50 -18.56 -2.89 18.53
C ALA A 50 -19.82 -2.56 17.70
N VAL A 51 -19.80 -2.86 16.40
CA VAL A 51 -20.95 -2.69 15.49
C VAL A 51 -21.79 -3.99 15.38
N GLY A 52 -21.44 -5.04 16.13
CA GLY A 52 -22.16 -6.32 16.16
C GLY A 52 -21.84 -7.24 14.98
N VAL A 53 -20.72 -7.03 14.28
CA VAL A 53 -20.27 -7.85 13.15
C VAL A 53 -19.16 -8.80 13.61
N ASP A 54 -19.26 -10.09 13.27
CA ASP A 54 -18.20 -11.07 13.48
C ASP A 54 -16.96 -10.71 12.62
N PRO A 55 -15.80 -10.42 13.24
CA PRO A 55 -14.59 -10.04 12.51
C PRO A 55 -14.05 -11.14 11.61
N LEU A 56 -14.06 -12.40 12.05
CA LEU A 56 -13.49 -13.51 11.31
C LEU A 56 -14.34 -13.80 10.07
N ALA A 57 -15.67 -13.79 10.23
CA ALA A 57 -16.59 -13.90 9.11
C ALA A 57 -16.42 -12.73 8.12
N TYR A 58 -16.26 -11.50 8.64
CA TYR A 58 -16.05 -10.31 7.81
C TYR A 58 -14.73 -10.36 7.02
N TYR A 59 -13.62 -10.75 7.66
CA TYR A 59 -12.34 -10.89 6.96
C TYR A 59 -12.38 -11.98 5.90
N GLY A 60 -13.03 -13.11 6.19
CA GLY A 60 -13.29 -14.16 5.20
C GLY A 60 -14.09 -13.62 4.01
N PHE A 61 -15.15 -12.87 4.28
CA PHE A 61 -15.96 -12.23 3.25
C PHE A 61 -15.17 -11.24 2.40
N VAL A 62 -14.32 -10.39 2.99
CA VAL A 62 -13.46 -9.44 2.27
C VAL A 62 -12.50 -10.17 1.33
N LEU A 63 -11.87 -11.25 1.79
CA LEU A 63 -10.99 -12.09 0.99
C LEU A 63 -11.74 -12.75 -0.17
N GLU A 64 -12.88 -13.37 0.12
CA GLU A 64 -13.67 -14.09 -0.89
C GLU A 64 -14.21 -13.14 -1.96
N ARG A 65 -14.85 -12.06 -1.52
CA ARG A 65 -15.47 -11.09 -2.43
C ARG A 65 -14.44 -10.23 -3.14
N GLY A 66 -13.30 -9.94 -2.53
CA GLY A 66 -12.26 -9.09 -3.11
C GLY A 66 -11.33 -9.83 -4.07
N LEU A 67 -10.90 -11.04 -3.72
CA LEU A 67 -9.81 -11.74 -4.42
C LEU A 67 -10.20 -13.09 -5.02
N LEU A 68 -11.21 -13.76 -4.48
CA LEU A 68 -11.60 -15.10 -4.95
C LEU A 68 -12.81 -15.09 -5.90
N SER A 69 -13.45 -13.94 -6.11
CA SER A 69 -14.57 -13.79 -7.03
C SER A 69 -14.15 -13.07 -8.34
N PRO A 70 -14.67 -13.46 -9.52
CA PRO A 70 -14.33 -12.80 -10.78
C PRO A 70 -14.63 -11.30 -10.79
N LEU A 71 -15.79 -10.90 -10.24
CA LEU A 71 -16.15 -9.49 -10.09
C LEU A 71 -15.25 -8.78 -9.07
N GLY A 72 -14.86 -9.48 -7.99
CA GLY A 72 -13.92 -8.99 -7.00
C GLY A 72 -12.58 -8.62 -7.61
N ILE A 73 -12.00 -9.54 -8.37
CA ILE A 73 -10.72 -9.33 -9.06
C ILE A 73 -10.85 -8.14 -10.02
N GLN A 74 -11.92 -8.08 -10.82
CA GLN A 74 -12.13 -6.96 -11.74
C GLN A 74 -12.20 -5.62 -11.01
N GLN A 75 -12.97 -5.54 -9.92
CA GLN A 75 -13.10 -4.33 -9.12
C GLN A 75 -11.79 -3.95 -8.42
N THR A 76 -11.06 -4.93 -7.89
CA THR A 76 -9.75 -4.75 -7.26
C THR A 76 -8.76 -4.18 -8.27
N LEU A 77 -8.64 -4.78 -9.46
CA LEU A 77 -7.76 -4.28 -10.53
C LEU A 77 -8.15 -2.87 -10.98
N THR A 78 -9.46 -2.60 -11.11
CA THR A 78 -9.97 -1.28 -11.51
C THR A 78 -9.60 -0.21 -10.48
N ARG A 79 -9.69 -0.53 -9.18
CA ARG A 79 -9.30 0.39 -8.10
C ARG A 79 -7.78 0.51 -7.93
N MET A 80 -7.03 -0.55 -8.23
CA MET A 80 -5.57 -0.54 -8.18
C MET A 80 -4.95 0.30 -9.29
N ALA A 81 -5.54 0.32 -10.49
CA ALA A 81 -5.00 1.05 -11.63
C ALA A 81 -4.61 2.51 -11.31
N PRO A 82 -5.48 3.38 -10.77
CA PRO A 82 -5.09 4.75 -10.44
C PRO A 82 -4.02 4.83 -9.34
N LEU A 83 -4.01 3.91 -8.37
CA LEU A 83 -2.99 3.87 -7.31
C LEU A 83 -1.61 3.49 -7.86
N LEU A 84 -1.54 2.60 -8.84
CA LEU A 84 -0.29 2.24 -9.52
C LEU A 84 0.26 3.41 -10.35
N PHE A 85 -0.60 4.17 -11.02
CA PHE A 85 -0.18 5.40 -11.72
C PHE A 85 0.36 6.45 -10.76
N LEU A 86 -0.28 6.63 -9.59
CA LEU A 86 0.24 7.49 -8.52
C LEU A 86 1.61 7.02 -8.02
N ALA A 87 1.75 5.73 -7.72
CA ALA A 87 3.02 5.16 -7.27
C ALA A 87 4.14 5.38 -8.31
N ALA A 88 3.84 5.19 -9.60
CA ALA A 88 4.78 5.46 -10.69
C ALA A 88 5.21 6.94 -10.74
N GLY A 89 4.27 7.87 -10.58
CA GLY A 89 4.58 9.31 -10.51
C GLY A 89 5.41 9.69 -9.29
N LEU A 90 5.08 9.12 -8.12
CA LEU A 90 5.83 9.34 -6.88
C LEU A 90 7.27 8.82 -6.96
N ILE A 91 7.52 7.70 -7.65
CA ILE A 91 8.89 7.21 -7.88
C ILE A 91 9.74 8.28 -8.58
N VAL A 92 9.19 8.98 -9.58
CA VAL A 92 9.89 10.07 -10.29
C VAL A 92 10.09 11.27 -9.37
N ALA A 93 9.07 11.67 -8.61
CA ALA A 93 9.12 12.81 -7.71
C ALA A 93 10.14 12.63 -6.57
N PHE A 94 10.14 11.47 -5.91
CA PHE A 94 11.11 11.15 -4.86
C PHE A 94 12.53 11.04 -5.40
N ARG A 95 12.70 10.53 -6.62
CA ARG A 95 14.01 10.53 -7.28
C ARG A 95 14.51 11.94 -7.61
N ALA A 96 13.61 12.90 -7.81
CA ALA A 96 13.94 14.31 -7.94
C ALA A 96 14.17 15.03 -6.59
N GLY A 97 14.09 14.32 -5.46
CA GLY A 97 14.26 14.88 -4.12
C GLY A 97 13.05 15.69 -3.63
N MET A 98 11.89 15.56 -4.27
CA MET A 98 10.66 16.24 -3.87
C MET A 98 9.90 15.35 -2.88
N TRP A 99 9.88 15.74 -1.61
CA TRP A 99 9.29 14.94 -0.51
C TRP A 99 7.93 15.46 -0.04
N ASN A 100 7.60 16.70 -0.42
CA ASN A 100 6.45 17.41 0.09
C ASN A 100 5.43 17.67 -1.03
N LEU A 101 4.93 16.58 -1.60
CA LEU A 101 3.83 16.64 -2.56
C LEU A 101 2.54 16.39 -1.80
N GLY A 102 1.55 17.27 -1.96
CA GLY A 102 0.19 17.06 -1.48
C GLY A 102 -0.55 15.95 -2.24
N GLY A 103 0.06 14.76 -2.37
CA GLY A 103 -0.37 13.65 -3.22
C GLY A 103 -1.77 13.15 -2.92
N ASP A 104 -2.16 13.10 -1.64
CA ASP A 104 -3.52 12.74 -1.24
C ASP A 104 -4.55 13.74 -1.78
N GLY A 105 -4.22 15.05 -1.73
CA GLY A 105 -5.06 16.10 -2.28
C GLY A 105 -5.09 16.10 -3.81
N GLN A 106 -3.96 15.83 -4.47
CA GLN A 106 -3.89 15.66 -5.93
C GLN A 106 -4.79 14.51 -6.40
N PHE A 107 -4.73 13.37 -5.71
CA PHE A 107 -5.57 12.21 -6.02
C PHE A 107 -7.04 12.53 -5.80
N LEU A 108 -7.39 13.10 -4.64
CA LEU A 108 -8.78 13.39 -4.29
C LEU A 108 -9.40 14.39 -5.26
N LEU A 109 -8.71 15.50 -5.55
CA LEU A 109 -9.21 16.52 -6.47
C LEU A 109 -9.29 15.98 -7.90
N GLY A 110 -8.29 15.24 -8.36
CA GLY A 110 -8.34 14.58 -9.66
C GLY A 110 -9.53 13.62 -9.77
N ALA A 111 -9.76 12.79 -8.75
CA ALA A 111 -10.87 11.84 -8.72
C ALA A 111 -12.24 12.54 -8.74
N VAL A 112 -12.43 13.58 -7.92
CA VAL A 112 -13.67 14.36 -7.87
C VAL A 112 -13.93 15.08 -9.19
N THR A 113 -12.91 15.72 -9.77
CA THR A 113 -13.04 16.40 -11.07
C THR A 113 -13.34 15.43 -12.21
N ALA A 114 -12.71 14.25 -12.23
CA ALA A 114 -13.03 13.22 -13.22
C ALA A 114 -14.46 12.68 -13.03
N ALA A 115 -14.87 12.40 -11.80
CA ALA A 115 -16.21 11.91 -11.48
C ALA A 115 -17.31 12.94 -11.80
N ALA A 116 -17.04 14.24 -11.65
CA ALA A 116 -17.97 15.30 -11.98
C ALA A 116 -18.07 15.55 -13.50
N SER A 117 -16.93 15.52 -14.21
CA SER A 117 -16.89 15.87 -15.64
C SER A 117 -17.31 14.72 -16.56
N ALA A 118 -16.92 13.48 -16.28
CA ALA A 118 -17.11 12.36 -17.20
C ALA A 118 -18.59 12.07 -17.54
N PRO A 119 -19.54 12.08 -16.58
CA PRO A 119 -20.96 11.85 -16.88
C PRO A 119 -21.57 12.93 -17.78
N VAL A 120 -21.10 14.18 -17.65
CA VAL A 120 -21.56 15.30 -18.49
C VAL A 120 -20.99 15.15 -19.89
N PHE A 121 -19.70 14.81 -20.02
CA PHE A 121 -19.06 14.69 -21.33
C PHE A 121 -19.57 13.51 -22.15
N VAL A 122 -19.84 12.36 -21.52
CA VAL A 122 -20.38 11.18 -22.24
C VAL A 122 -21.75 11.46 -22.89
N GLN A 123 -22.49 12.47 -22.43
CA GLN A 123 -23.76 12.87 -23.03
C GLN A 123 -23.60 13.72 -24.30
N ILE A 124 -22.46 14.40 -24.46
CA ILE A 124 -22.22 15.36 -25.55
C ILE A 124 -21.19 14.90 -26.58
N MET A 125 -20.38 13.90 -26.26
CA MET A 125 -19.31 13.40 -27.12
C MET A 125 -19.10 11.88 -26.98
N PRO A 126 -18.41 11.23 -27.93
CA PRO A 126 -18.11 9.80 -27.83
C PRO A 126 -17.35 9.45 -26.56
N ALA A 127 -17.62 8.28 -25.98
CA ALA A 127 -17.09 7.88 -24.68
C ALA A 127 -15.56 7.96 -24.57
N TRP A 128 -14.82 7.57 -25.62
CA TRP A 128 -13.36 7.65 -25.61
C TRP A 128 -12.86 9.10 -25.49
N LEU A 129 -13.51 10.05 -26.16
CA LEU A 129 -13.13 11.46 -26.12
C LEU A 129 -13.53 12.09 -24.78
N ALA A 130 -14.70 11.73 -24.25
CA ALA A 130 -15.14 12.14 -22.92
C ALA A 130 -14.13 11.74 -21.85
N LEU A 131 -13.62 10.50 -21.89
CA LEU A 131 -12.61 10.02 -20.96
C LEU A 131 -11.29 10.80 -21.07
N VAL A 132 -10.81 11.08 -22.29
CA VAL A 132 -9.59 11.87 -22.50
C VAL A 132 -9.76 13.29 -21.99
N CYS A 133 -10.87 13.96 -22.31
CA CYS A 133 -11.16 15.31 -21.83
C CYS A 133 -11.26 15.37 -20.29
N SER A 134 -11.99 14.45 -19.67
CA SER A 134 -12.09 14.36 -18.21
C SER A 134 -10.75 14.10 -17.55
N PHE A 135 -9.92 13.23 -18.12
CA PHE A 135 -8.56 12.98 -17.64
C PHE A 135 -7.71 14.25 -17.68
N LEU A 136 -7.72 14.99 -18.79
CA LEU A 136 -6.91 16.21 -18.93
C LEU A 136 -7.35 17.32 -17.96
N ILE A 137 -8.66 17.49 -17.74
CA ILE A 137 -9.16 18.48 -16.77
C ILE A 137 -8.78 18.07 -15.35
N ALA A 138 -8.98 16.80 -14.99
CA ALA A 138 -8.58 16.26 -13.68
C ALA A 138 -7.07 16.42 -13.43
N MET A 139 -6.24 16.12 -14.44
CA MET A 139 -4.79 16.33 -14.38
C MET A 139 -4.46 17.80 -14.14
N GLY A 140 -5.11 18.72 -14.87
CA GLY A 140 -4.90 20.16 -14.69
C GLY A 140 -5.24 20.64 -13.27
N VAL A 141 -6.38 20.21 -12.71
CA VAL A 141 -6.78 20.57 -11.34
C VAL A 141 -5.79 20.00 -10.32
N ALA A 142 -5.38 18.74 -10.45
CA ALA A 142 -4.40 18.12 -9.57
C ALA A 142 -3.01 18.79 -9.67
N MET A 143 -2.59 19.21 -10.86
CA MET A 143 -1.36 19.98 -11.06
C MET A 143 -1.41 21.32 -10.34
N VAL A 144 -2.53 22.05 -10.45
CA VAL A 144 -2.70 23.34 -9.77
C VAL A 144 -2.62 23.17 -8.25
N TRP A 145 -3.16 22.08 -7.70
CA TRP A 145 -3.02 21.77 -6.27
C TRP A 145 -1.56 21.61 -5.82
N SER A 146 -0.68 21.16 -6.72
CA SER A 146 0.75 20.98 -6.45
C SER A 146 1.52 22.29 -6.32
N LEU A 147 0.91 23.43 -6.72
CA LEU A 147 1.52 24.76 -6.60
C LEU A 147 1.51 25.26 -5.16
N VAL A 148 0.61 24.75 -4.31
CA VAL A 148 0.59 25.07 -2.88
C VAL A 148 1.64 24.18 -2.20
N PRO A 149 2.73 24.74 -1.66
CA PRO A 149 3.67 23.96 -0.86
C PRO A 149 2.92 23.44 0.38
N ALA A 150 2.97 22.12 0.61
CA ALA A 150 2.41 21.51 1.81
C ALA A 150 3.32 21.70 3.03
#